data_AF-A0A6B2QZB7-F1
#
_entry.id   AF-A0A6B2QZB7-F1
#
_cell.length_a   1.000
_cell.length_b   1.000
_cell.length_c   1.000
_cell.angle_alpha   90.00
_cell.angle_beta   90.00
_cell.angle_gamma   90.00
#
_symmetry.space_group_name_H-M   'P 1'
#
loop_
_entity.id
_entity.type
_entity.pdbx_description
1 polymer ?
#
loop_
_entity_poly.entity_id
_entity_poly.type
_entity_poly.pdbx_seq_one_letter_code
_entity_poly.pdbx_strand_id
1 'polypeptide(L)'
;MSTQRIFKESTSGVLRYLSMTVATAGLVMLAACAPTQTARTTPAPIDNLSAPTPPKASLTLVQLCAPNGRKCEMAFVQIKQGADPVALVRDYYRRTTGGALPAVSIESSCSTGWAAAVESEQGSVRAGGVLHAQAAVCGYPTAESAINKALDICDAKTSGGCRKSNRIKADWGRWDSATVNAQSLDTGRPEKAWSFSGGQMCNSTVPLVVSAACPAEPAALLRAAGVKFP
;
A
#
# COMPACT_ATOMS: atom_id res chain seq x y z
N MET A 1 42.47 -22.34 23.52
CA MET A 1 43.02 -21.07 24.00
C MET A 1 41.90 -20.04 24.00
N SER A 2 41.49 -19.65 25.20
CA SER A 2 40.33 -18.80 25.49
C SER A 2 40.86 -17.44 25.94
N THR A 3 40.27 -16.33 25.47
CA THR A 3 40.53 -15.01 26.06
C THR A 3 39.29 -14.14 25.96
N GLN A 4 38.44 -14.25 26.97
CA GLN A 4 37.51 -13.19 27.36
C GLN A 4 38.30 -12.09 28.08
N ARG A 5 37.96 -10.81 27.84
CA ARG A 5 38.29 -9.71 28.75
C ARG A 5 37.02 -9.05 29.26
N ILE A 6 37.13 -8.72 30.54
CA ILE A 6 36.13 -8.37 31.53
C ILE A 6 36.25 -6.86 31.83
N PHE A 7 35.08 -6.23 32.03
CA PHE A 7 34.74 -5.07 32.86
C PHE A 7 35.44 -3.71 32.68
N LYS A 8 34.62 -2.65 32.61
CA LYS A 8 34.60 -1.62 33.67
C LYS A 8 33.24 -0.91 33.76
N GLU A 9 32.67 -0.95 34.96
CA GLU A 9 31.50 -0.18 35.42
C GLU A 9 31.77 1.34 35.39
N SER A 10 30.70 2.12 35.26
CA SER A 10 30.65 3.51 35.74
C SER A 10 29.25 3.82 36.27
N THR A 11 29.12 3.76 37.59
CA THR A 11 28.02 4.25 38.42
C THR A 11 28.37 5.66 38.92
N SER A 12 27.42 6.60 38.84
CA SER A 12 27.13 7.67 39.84
C SER A 12 26.26 8.76 39.21
N GLY A 13 25.01 8.90 39.64
CA GLY A 13 24.55 10.06 40.43
C GLY A 13 23.82 11.06 39.51
N VAL A 14 22.66 11.63 39.81
CA VAL A 14 22.31 12.35 41.05
C VAL A 14 20.77 12.41 41.15
N LEU A 15 20.27 12.03 42.33
CA LEU A 15 18.92 12.31 42.82
C LEU A 15 18.81 13.79 43.18
N ARG A 16 17.79 14.53 42.72
CA ARG A 16 17.32 15.75 43.39
C ARG A 16 15.79 15.82 43.39
N TYR A 17 15.28 15.72 44.61
CA TYR A 17 13.97 16.13 45.11
C TYR A 17 13.70 17.62 44.89
N LEU A 18 12.44 18.00 44.65
CA LEU A 18 11.74 19.24 45.07
C LEU A 18 10.43 19.31 44.27
N SER A 19 9.27 19.77 44.72
CA SER A 19 8.57 19.86 46.00
C SER A 19 7.12 20.20 45.62
N MET A 20 6.15 19.74 46.42
CA MET A 20 4.73 20.08 46.28
C MET A 20 4.48 21.58 46.44
N THR A 21 3.44 22.11 45.77
CA THR A 21 2.59 23.14 46.38
C THR A 21 1.16 23.06 45.82
N VAL A 22 0.21 23.07 46.76
CA VAL A 22 -1.25 23.04 46.63
C VAL A 22 -1.79 24.47 46.73
N ALA A 23 -2.84 24.81 45.98
CA ALA A 23 -3.79 25.91 46.29
C ALA A 23 -5.05 25.75 45.40
N THR A 24 -6.15 25.17 45.91
CA THR A 24 -7.32 25.80 46.58
C THR A 24 -8.38 26.41 45.66
N ALA A 25 -9.56 25.76 45.72
CA ALA A 25 -10.90 26.31 45.92
C ALA A 25 -11.50 27.32 44.92
N GLY A 26 -12.59 26.87 44.27
CA GLY A 26 -13.61 27.72 43.67
C GLY A 26 -14.99 27.07 43.82
N LEU A 27 -15.71 27.46 44.88
CA LEU A 27 -17.09 27.09 45.21
C LEU A 27 -18.02 28.13 44.56
N VAL A 28 -18.99 27.71 43.73
CA VAL A 28 -20.14 28.57 43.36
C VAL A 28 -21.44 27.76 43.37
N MET A 29 -22.26 28.15 44.34
CA MET A 29 -23.70 28.04 44.61
C MET A 29 -24.64 27.21 43.70
N LEU A 30 -25.49 26.45 44.42
CA LEU A 30 -26.79 25.91 44.01
C LEU A 30 -27.81 27.01 43.69
N ALA A 31 -28.54 26.85 42.59
CA ALA A 31 -29.85 27.46 42.40
C ALA A 31 -30.84 26.38 41.95
N ALA A 32 -31.83 26.11 42.79
CA ALA A 32 -32.95 25.22 42.52
C ALA A 32 -34.05 25.98 41.75
N CYS A 33 -34.41 25.47 40.58
CA CYS A 33 -35.69 25.72 39.93
C CYS A 33 -36.19 24.40 39.31
N ALA A 34 -37.14 23.75 39.96
CA ALA A 34 -38.14 22.94 39.26
C ALA A 34 -39.25 23.91 38.79
N PRO A 35 -39.79 23.79 37.58
CA PRO A 35 -40.93 22.89 37.43
C PRO A 35 -41.15 22.26 36.03
N THR A 36 -42.13 21.34 36.02
CA THR A 36 -43.00 20.92 34.90
C THR A 36 -42.48 19.84 33.96
N GLN A 37 -42.88 18.59 34.28
CA GLN A 37 -42.93 17.48 33.33
C GLN A 37 -43.97 17.78 32.25
N THR A 38 -43.54 18.22 31.07
CA THR A 38 -44.32 18.04 29.85
C THR A 38 -43.99 16.66 29.31
N ALA A 39 -44.97 15.76 29.31
CA ALA A 39 -44.86 14.45 28.68
C ALA A 39 -44.50 14.66 27.20
N ARG A 40 -43.23 14.44 26.86
CA ARG A 40 -42.75 14.44 25.48
C ARG A 40 -42.84 12.99 25.02
N THR A 41 -43.85 12.69 24.21
CA THR A 41 -43.94 11.41 23.50
C THR A 41 -42.69 11.26 22.64
N THR A 42 -41.73 10.46 23.10
CA THR A 42 -40.54 10.10 22.33
C THR A 42 -41.02 9.30 21.13
N PRO A 43 -40.74 9.72 19.88
CA PRO A 43 -40.84 8.80 18.76
C PRO A 43 -39.89 7.63 19.02
N ALA A 44 -40.37 6.41 18.81
CA ALA A 44 -39.53 5.22 18.87
C ALA A 44 -38.26 5.43 18.01
N PRO A 45 -37.09 4.92 18.42
CA PRO A 45 -35.91 4.92 17.57
C PRO A 45 -36.29 4.21 16.27
N ILE A 46 -36.21 4.94 15.16
CA ILE A 46 -36.29 4.35 13.84
C ILE A 46 -35.04 3.49 13.75
N ASP A 47 -35.23 2.17 13.84
CA ASP A 47 -34.21 1.16 13.65
C ASP A 47 -33.77 1.28 12.18
N ASN A 48 -32.84 2.21 11.94
CA ASN A 48 -32.28 2.46 10.63
C ASN A 48 -31.59 1.17 10.22
N LEU A 49 -32.16 0.55 9.18
CA LEU A 49 -31.65 -0.62 8.49
C LEU A 49 -30.13 -0.67 8.60
N SER A 50 -29.64 -1.65 9.35
CA SER A 50 -28.21 -1.91 9.48
C SER A 50 -27.61 -1.93 8.09
N ALA A 51 -26.81 -0.91 7.77
CA ALA A 51 -26.00 -0.93 6.55
C ALA A 51 -25.21 -2.25 6.58
N PRO A 52 -25.18 -3.01 5.47
CA PRO A 52 -24.39 -4.23 5.41
C PRO A 52 -23.00 -3.92 5.92
N THR A 53 -22.52 -4.67 6.92
CA THR A 53 -21.14 -4.52 7.37
C THR A 53 -20.25 -4.67 6.14
N PRO A 54 -19.38 -3.68 5.83
CA PRO A 54 -18.57 -3.75 4.64
C PRO A 54 -17.81 -5.07 4.62
N PRO A 55 -17.67 -5.71 3.44
CA PRO A 55 -17.02 -7.00 3.34
C PRO A 55 -15.63 -6.89 3.96
N LYS A 56 -15.27 -7.89 4.78
CA LYS A 56 -13.92 -8.03 5.33
C LYS A 56 -12.97 -8.40 4.19
N ALA A 57 -12.62 -7.42 3.38
CA ALA A 57 -11.70 -7.54 2.27
C ALA A 57 -10.31 -7.07 2.70
N SER A 58 -9.29 -7.72 2.20
CA SER A 58 -7.90 -7.31 2.35
C SER A 58 -7.21 -7.35 0.99
N LEU A 59 -6.29 -6.41 0.78
CA LEU A 59 -5.44 -6.37 -0.39
C LEU A 59 -4.06 -6.87 0.00
N THR A 60 -3.51 -7.79 -0.79
CA THR A 60 -2.16 -8.31 -0.58
C THR A 60 -1.34 -8.05 -1.83
N LEU A 61 -0.14 -7.50 -1.65
CA LEU A 61 0.87 -7.41 -2.68
C LEU A 61 1.64 -8.73 -2.74
N VAL A 62 1.68 -9.34 -3.91
CA VAL A 62 2.38 -10.59 -4.17
C VAL A 62 3.38 -10.43 -5.31
N GLN A 63 4.46 -11.20 -5.24
CA GLN A 63 5.36 -11.43 -6.36
C GLN A 63 5.03 -12.80 -6.97
N LEU A 64 4.84 -12.81 -8.29
CA LEU A 64 4.51 -13.99 -9.08
C LEU A 64 5.66 -14.29 -10.01
N CYS A 65 6.35 -15.40 -9.80
CA CYS A 65 7.42 -15.85 -10.67
C CYS A 65 6.94 -17.02 -11.53
N ALA A 66 7.18 -16.93 -12.84
CA ALA A 66 6.95 -18.01 -13.77
C ALA A 66 7.64 -19.29 -13.28
N PRO A 67 7.16 -20.50 -13.64
CA PRO A 67 7.70 -21.77 -13.15
C PRO A 67 9.20 -21.97 -13.39
N ASN A 68 9.75 -21.32 -14.43
CA ASN A 68 11.18 -21.33 -14.74
C ASN A 68 12.02 -20.32 -13.93
N GLY A 69 11.39 -19.54 -13.05
CA GLY A 69 12.01 -18.51 -12.22
C GLY A 69 12.52 -17.27 -12.97
N ARG A 70 12.41 -17.22 -14.31
CA ARG A 70 13.07 -16.20 -15.13
C ARG A 70 12.28 -14.90 -15.26
N LYS A 71 10.98 -14.95 -15.02
CA LYS A 71 10.10 -13.78 -15.14
C LYS A 71 9.27 -13.68 -13.88
N CYS A 72 9.50 -12.63 -13.10
CA CYS A 72 8.69 -12.31 -11.95
C CYS A 72 7.92 -11.02 -12.21
N GLU A 73 6.68 -10.94 -11.77
CA GLU A 73 5.88 -9.73 -11.79
C GLU A 73 5.26 -9.44 -10.43
N MET A 74 5.07 -8.17 -10.11
CA MET A 74 4.30 -7.75 -8.95
C MET A 74 2.82 -7.66 -9.33
N ALA A 75 1.95 -8.10 -8.43
CA ALA A 75 0.50 -8.02 -8.60
C ALA A 75 -0.20 -7.83 -7.25
N PHE A 76 -1.42 -7.31 -7.31
CA PHE A 76 -2.27 -7.13 -6.15
C PHE A 76 -3.37 -8.18 -6.14
N VAL A 77 -3.68 -8.74 -4.97
CA VAL A 77 -4.71 -9.77 -4.83
C VAL A 77 -5.71 -9.31 -3.77
N GLN A 78 -6.96 -9.19 -4.19
CA GLN A 78 -8.08 -8.91 -3.30
C GLN A 78 -8.62 -10.24 -2.75
N ILE A 79 -8.61 -10.40 -1.43
CA ILE A 79 -9.05 -11.63 -0.77
C ILE A 79 -9.94 -11.32 0.43
N LYS A 80 -10.73 -12.30 0.87
CA LYS A 80 -11.35 -12.24 2.19
C LYS A 80 -10.28 -12.15 3.27
N GLN A 81 -10.53 -11.34 4.29
CA GLN A 81 -9.63 -11.18 5.42
C GLN A 81 -9.40 -12.53 6.10
N GLY A 82 -8.12 -12.88 6.31
CA GLY A 82 -7.71 -14.16 6.90
C GLY A 82 -7.64 -15.33 5.91
N ALA A 83 -7.99 -15.15 4.64
CA ALA A 83 -7.73 -16.15 3.62
C ALA A 83 -6.23 -16.24 3.27
N ASP A 84 -5.80 -17.37 2.73
CA ASP A 84 -4.43 -17.56 2.23
C ASP A 84 -4.31 -17.03 0.79
N PRO A 85 -3.62 -15.88 0.56
CA PRO A 85 -3.46 -15.33 -0.78
C PRO A 85 -2.66 -16.25 -1.70
N VAL A 86 -1.69 -17.01 -1.18
CA VAL A 86 -0.83 -17.89 -1.98
C VAL A 86 -1.66 -19.05 -2.53
N ALA A 87 -2.45 -19.70 -1.68
CA ALA A 87 -3.35 -20.78 -2.09
C ALA A 87 -4.37 -20.29 -3.14
N LEU A 88 -5.02 -19.15 -2.87
CA LEU A 88 -6.03 -18.60 -3.78
C LEU A 88 -5.46 -18.25 -5.15
N VAL A 89 -4.27 -17.64 -5.21
CA VAL A 89 -3.61 -17.34 -6.49
C VAL A 89 -3.24 -18.61 -7.24
N ARG A 90 -2.68 -19.61 -6.56
CA ARG A 90 -2.33 -20.89 -7.20
C ARG A 90 -3.57 -21.59 -7.76
N ASP A 91 -4.68 -21.56 -7.02
CA ASP A 91 -5.96 -22.11 -7.48
C ASP A 91 -6.53 -21.34 -8.66
N TYR A 92 -6.39 -20.00 -8.68
CA TYR A 92 -6.73 -19.17 -9.84
C TYR A 92 -5.99 -19.62 -11.10
N TYR A 93 -4.67 -19.75 -11.03
CA TYR A 93 -3.85 -20.17 -12.18
C TYR A 93 -4.18 -21.61 -12.61
N ARG A 94 -4.44 -22.51 -11.66
CA ARG A 94 -4.86 -23.89 -11.95
C ARG A 94 -6.14 -23.90 -12.79
N ARG A 95 -7.14 -23.09 -12.41
CA ARG A 95 -8.44 -23.02 -13.11
C ARG A 95 -8.34 -22.33 -14.48
N THR A 96 -7.51 -21.31 -14.61
CA THR A 96 -7.52 -20.42 -15.80
C THR A 96 -6.50 -20.79 -16.86
N THR A 97 -5.36 -21.37 -16.49
CA THR A 97 -4.26 -21.64 -17.43
C THR A 97 -4.04 -23.12 -17.69
N GLY A 98 -4.52 -24.01 -16.83
CA GLY A 98 -4.31 -25.46 -16.94
C GLY A 98 -2.84 -25.89 -16.92
N GLY A 99 -1.91 -24.96 -16.66
CA GLY A 99 -0.47 -25.15 -16.82
C GLY A 99 0.31 -25.19 -15.49
N ALA A 100 1.63 -25.15 -15.59
CA ALA A 100 2.53 -25.12 -14.44
C ALA A 100 2.29 -23.86 -13.59
N LEU A 101 2.14 -24.05 -12.29
CA LEU A 101 1.78 -22.99 -11.35
C LEU A 101 2.96 -22.05 -11.09
N PRO A 102 2.73 -20.73 -11.01
CA PRO A 102 3.77 -19.81 -10.62
C PRO A 102 4.21 -20.03 -9.17
N ALA A 103 5.45 -19.67 -8.87
CA ALA A 103 5.85 -19.44 -7.49
C ALA A 103 5.24 -18.11 -7.03
N VAL A 104 4.62 -18.11 -5.84
CA VAL A 104 3.93 -16.95 -5.28
C VAL A 104 4.57 -16.63 -3.93
N SER A 105 5.03 -15.39 -3.76
CA SER A 105 5.51 -14.88 -2.48
C SER A 105 4.71 -13.64 -2.06
N ILE A 106 4.43 -13.52 -0.77
CA ILE A 106 3.76 -12.35 -0.20
C ILE A 106 4.83 -11.31 0.11
N GLU A 107 4.63 -10.09 -0.38
CA GLU A 107 5.52 -8.96 -0.15
C GLU A 107 4.99 -8.09 0.99
N SER A 108 3.69 -7.77 0.96
CA SER A 108 3.06 -6.99 2.02
C SER A 108 1.54 -7.13 2.02
N SER A 109 0.93 -6.99 3.20
CA SER A 109 -0.51 -6.71 3.31
C SER A 109 -0.76 -5.20 3.27
N CYS A 110 -1.84 -4.79 2.61
CA CYS A 110 -2.12 -3.40 2.29
C CYS A 110 -3.29 -2.87 3.11
N SER A 111 -3.16 -1.64 3.62
CA SER A 111 -4.31 -0.86 4.07
C SER A 111 -5.07 -0.27 2.88
N THR A 112 -6.29 0.20 3.14
CA THR A 112 -7.05 1.05 2.20
C THR A 112 -6.21 2.27 1.81
N GLY A 113 -6.23 2.63 0.53
CA GLY A 113 -5.45 3.74 -0.02
C GLY A 113 -5.04 3.52 -1.47
N TRP A 114 -4.12 4.35 -1.94
CA TRP A 114 -3.52 4.26 -3.25
C TRP A 114 -2.50 3.12 -3.32
N ALA A 115 -2.58 2.37 -4.40
CA ALA A 115 -1.61 1.40 -4.83
C ALA A 115 -0.93 1.89 -6.11
N ALA A 116 0.34 1.57 -6.27
CA ALA A 116 1.12 1.88 -7.46
C ALA A 116 2.10 0.76 -7.76
N ALA A 117 2.33 0.49 -9.04
CA ALA A 117 3.35 -0.40 -9.55
C ALA A 117 4.17 0.33 -10.62
N VAL A 118 5.47 0.05 -10.63
CA VAL A 118 6.42 0.55 -11.62
C VAL A 118 7.26 -0.61 -12.11
N GLU A 119 7.38 -0.70 -13.43
CA GLU A 119 8.28 -1.57 -14.17
C GLU A 119 9.18 -0.67 -15.01
N SER A 120 10.49 -0.92 -15.00
CA SER A 120 11.45 -0.14 -15.76
C SER A 120 12.41 -1.05 -16.52
N GLU A 121 12.76 -0.65 -17.73
CA GLU A 121 13.76 -1.30 -18.56
C GLU A 121 14.88 -0.32 -18.87
N GLN A 122 16.09 -0.60 -18.41
CA GLN A 122 17.28 0.20 -18.66
C GLN A 122 18.25 -0.60 -19.56
N GLY A 123 18.81 0.07 -20.57
CA GLY A 123 19.72 -0.52 -21.55
C GLY A 123 21.02 -1.06 -20.95
N SER A 124 21.88 -1.59 -21.84
CA SER A 124 23.00 -2.51 -21.53
C SER A 124 23.70 -2.24 -20.19
N VAL A 125 23.53 -3.16 -19.24
CA VAL A 125 24.49 -3.33 -18.14
C VAL A 125 25.87 -3.62 -18.74
N ARG A 126 26.96 -3.47 -17.96
CA ARG A 126 28.35 -3.67 -18.44
C ARG A 126 28.61 -5.00 -19.18
N ALA A 127 27.71 -5.98 -19.08
CA ALA A 127 27.74 -7.27 -19.77
C ALA A 127 26.78 -7.40 -20.98
N GLY A 128 26.18 -6.32 -21.48
CA GLY A 128 25.36 -6.32 -22.71
C GLY A 128 23.88 -6.70 -22.56
N GLY A 129 23.32 -6.73 -21.34
CA GLY A 129 21.92 -7.10 -21.08
C GLY A 129 21.02 -5.93 -20.66
N VAL A 130 19.70 -6.06 -20.83
CA VAL A 130 18.71 -5.09 -20.32
C VAL A 130 18.52 -5.30 -18.82
N LEU A 131 18.68 -4.24 -18.02
CA LEU A 131 18.33 -4.25 -16.61
C LEU A 131 16.82 -4.04 -16.47
N HIS A 132 16.13 -5.05 -15.95
CA HIS A 132 14.73 -4.96 -15.59
C HIS A 132 14.60 -4.74 -14.09
N ALA A 133 13.78 -3.78 -13.71
CA ALA A 133 13.42 -3.58 -12.31
C ALA A 133 11.94 -3.32 -12.16
N GLN A 134 11.44 -3.73 -11.00
CA GLN A 134 10.05 -3.56 -10.65
C GLN A 134 9.89 -3.29 -9.16
N ALA A 135 8.87 -2.51 -8.85
CA ALA A 135 8.44 -2.23 -7.51
C ALA A 135 6.93 -2.02 -7.51
N ALA A 136 6.28 -2.37 -6.42
CA ALA A 136 4.88 -2.06 -6.20
C ALA A 136 4.66 -1.76 -4.73
N VAL A 137 3.66 -0.94 -4.45
CA VAL A 137 3.30 -0.47 -3.12
C VAL A 137 1.79 -0.30 -3.01
N CYS A 138 1.28 -0.22 -1.79
CA CYS A 138 -0.13 -0.06 -1.48
C CYS A 138 -0.33 0.60 -0.12
N GLY A 139 -1.53 1.13 0.13
CA GLY A 139 -1.89 1.75 1.40
C GLY A 139 -1.46 3.21 1.57
N TYR A 140 -1.22 3.92 0.47
CA TYR A 140 -0.75 5.30 0.50
C TYR A 140 -1.91 6.31 0.48
N PRO A 141 -1.76 7.51 1.09
CA PRO A 141 -2.85 8.48 1.16
C PRO A 141 -3.16 9.15 -0.19
N THR A 142 -2.18 9.29 -1.08
CA THR A 142 -2.35 9.92 -2.41
C THR A 142 -1.65 9.13 -3.52
N ALA A 143 -2.07 9.33 -4.77
CA ALA A 143 -1.44 8.71 -5.94
C ALA A 143 0.05 9.07 -6.04
N GLU A 144 0.38 10.35 -5.83
CA GLU A 144 1.75 10.86 -5.89
C GLU A 144 2.64 10.19 -4.85
N SER A 145 2.16 10.04 -3.61
CA SER A 145 2.92 9.38 -2.56
C SER A 145 3.18 7.90 -2.86
N ALA A 146 2.20 7.20 -3.45
CA ALA A 146 2.35 5.81 -3.88
C ALA A 146 3.37 5.68 -5.01
N ILE A 147 3.28 6.53 -6.03
CA ILE A 147 4.14 6.50 -7.21
C ILE A 147 5.57 6.87 -6.84
N ASN A 148 5.77 7.92 -6.05
CA ASN A 148 7.10 8.29 -5.56
C ASN A 148 7.73 7.14 -4.78
N LYS A 149 6.98 6.49 -3.88
CA LYS A 149 7.50 5.34 -3.15
C LYS A 149 7.85 4.17 -4.06
N ALA A 150 6.98 3.83 -5.01
CA ALA A 150 7.26 2.76 -5.97
C ALA A 150 8.55 3.05 -6.76
N LEU A 151 8.71 4.29 -7.23
CA LEU A 151 9.93 4.73 -7.90
C LEU A 151 11.16 4.68 -6.98
N ASP A 152 11.05 5.08 -5.70
CA ASP A 152 12.16 5.01 -4.75
C ASP A 152 12.62 3.57 -4.48
N ILE A 153 11.68 2.65 -4.32
CA ILE A 153 12.00 1.22 -4.15
C ILE A 153 12.64 0.66 -5.44
N CYS A 154 12.12 1.05 -6.60
CA CYS A 154 12.66 0.66 -7.89
C CYS A 154 14.10 1.17 -8.09
N ASP A 155 14.32 2.45 -7.76
CA ASP A 155 15.64 3.09 -7.83
C ASP A 155 16.62 2.46 -6.84
N ALA A 156 16.18 2.08 -5.64
CA ALA A 156 17.02 1.36 -4.68
C ALA A 156 17.53 0.01 -5.23
N LYS A 157 16.72 -0.68 -6.06
CA LYS A 157 17.12 -1.94 -6.73
C LYS A 157 18.07 -1.73 -7.92
N THR A 158 18.14 -0.50 -8.46
CA THR A 158 18.84 -0.19 -9.71
C THR A 158 19.90 0.90 -9.58
N SER A 159 20.19 1.38 -8.36
CA SER A 159 21.04 2.55 -8.13
C SER A 159 20.55 3.82 -8.86
N GLY A 160 19.24 4.07 -8.86
CA GLY A 160 18.62 5.25 -9.50
C GLY A 160 18.22 5.04 -10.97
N GLY A 161 18.13 3.80 -11.43
CA GLY A 161 17.90 3.45 -12.83
C GLY A 161 16.45 3.55 -13.29
N CYS A 162 15.46 3.50 -12.40
CA CYS A 162 14.06 3.46 -12.82
C CYS A 162 13.57 4.82 -13.33
N ARG A 163 13.92 5.92 -12.64
CA ARG A 163 13.64 7.28 -13.10
C ARG A 163 14.42 7.70 -14.35
N LYS A 164 15.49 6.96 -14.68
CA LYS A 164 16.41 7.17 -15.81
C LYS A 164 16.39 6.02 -16.82
N SER A 165 15.33 5.21 -16.79
CA SER A 165 15.20 4.01 -17.63
C SER A 165 15.01 4.38 -19.10
N ASN A 166 15.23 3.45 -20.02
CA ASN A 166 14.91 3.68 -21.44
C ASN A 166 13.41 3.60 -21.67
N ARG A 167 12.73 2.76 -20.88
CA ARG A 167 11.28 2.56 -20.91
C ARG A 167 10.76 2.39 -19.50
N ILE A 168 9.62 3.00 -19.24
CA ILE A 168 8.91 2.86 -17.97
C ILE A 168 7.45 2.49 -18.23
N LYS A 169 6.94 1.64 -17.38
CA LYS A 169 5.52 1.37 -17.23
C LYS A 169 5.16 1.59 -15.77
N ALA A 170 4.19 2.44 -15.53
CA ALA A 170 3.66 2.67 -14.21
C ALA A 170 2.14 2.63 -14.26
N ASP A 171 1.54 2.06 -13.23
CA ASP A 171 0.10 2.06 -13.04
C ASP A 171 -0.24 2.26 -11.58
N TRP A 172 -1.35 2.94 -11.32
CA TRP A 172 -1.82 3.25 -9.97
C TRP A 172 -3.33 3.33 -9.93
N GLY A 173 -3.89 3.17 -8.74
CA GLY A 173 -5.32 3.27 -8.50
C GLY A 173 -5.62 3.20 -7.01
N ARG A 174 -6.80 3.66 -6.62
CA ARG A 174 -7.23 3.69 -5.23
C ARG A 174 -8.03 2.43 -4.89
N TRP A 175 -7.50 1.67 -3.96
CA TRP A 175 -8.18 0.50 -3.40
C TRP A 175 -8.87 0.86 -2.07
N ASP A 176 -10.08 0.36 -1.89
CA ASP A 176 -10.86 0.53 -0.67
C ASP A 176 -11.63 -0.75 -0.35
N SER A 177 -11.33 -1.33 0.81
CA SER A 177 -11.98 -2.53 1.34
C SER A 177 -13.51 -2.43 1.38
N ALA A 178 -14.05 -1.22 1.58
CA ALA A 178 -15.50 -1.02 1.69
C ALA A 178 -16.24 -1.15 0.35
N THR A 179 -15.52 -0.99 -0.77
CA THR A 179 -16.11 -0.97 -2.12
C THR A 179 -15.91 -2.26 -2.90
N VAL A 180 -15.23 -3.24 -2.30
CA VAL A 180 -14.88 -4.48 -2.99
C VAL A 180 -16.12 -5.36 -3.17
N ASN A 181 -16.31 -5.86 -4.39
CA ASN A 181 -17.35 -6.86 -4.65
C ASN A 181 -17.00 -8.18 -3.95
N ALA A 182 -17.86 -8.65 -3.04
CA ALA A 182 -17.64 -9.91 -2.33
C ALA A 182 -17.44 -11.12 -3.25
N GLN A 183 -18.01 -11.12 -4.47
CA GLN A 183 -17.86 -12.19 -5.45
C GLN A 183 -16.44 -12.29 -6.02
N SER A 184 -15.66 -11.20 -6.02
CA SER A 184 -14.28 -11.24 -6.54
C SER A 184 -13.28 -11.77 -5.51
N LEU A 185 -13.63 -11.76 -4.22
CA LEU A 185 -12.70 -12.05 -3.11
C LEU A 185 -12.23 -13.50 -3.03
N ASP A 186 -13.00 -14.45 -3.55
CA ASP A 186 -12.63 -15.88 -3.54
C ASP A 186 -11.89 -16.30 -4.81
N THR A 187 -11.72 -15.38 -5.77
CA THR A 187 -11.16 -15.74 -7.07
C THR A 187 -9.65 -15.92 -7.01
N GLY A 188 -8.96 -15.23 -6.09
CA GLY A 188 -7.48 -15.21 -6.03
C GLY A 188 -6.84 -14.57 -7.25
N ARG A 189 -7.60 -13.79 -8.04
CA ARG A 189 -7.13 -13.20 -9.28
C ARG A 189 -6.06 -12.13 -9.00
N PRO A 190 -4.86 -12.24 -9.61
CA PRO A 190 -3.91 -11.15 -9.60
C PRO A 190 -4.40 -9.97 -10.45
N GLU A 191 -4.30 -8.77 -9.91
CA GLU A 191 -4.75 -7.52 -10.50
C GLU A 191 -3.62 -6.50 -10.54
N LYS A 192 -3.78 -5.51 -11.43
CA LYS A 192 -2.87 -4.37 -11.57
C LYS A 192 -3.52 -3.15 -10.92
N ALA A 193 -2.74 -2.17 -10.47
CA ALA A 193 -3.29 -1.05 -9.72
C ALA A 193 -4.27 -0.20 -10.55
N TRP A 194 -4.07 -0.10 -11.87
CA TRP A 194 -5.01 0.60 -12.75
C TRP A 194 -6.43 0.00 -12.79
N SER A 195 -6.64 -1.25 -12.35
CA SER A 195 -8.00 -1.80 -12.29
C SER A 195 -8.79 -1.35 -11.05
N PHE A 196 -8.17 -0.60 -10.14
CA PHE A 196 -8.84 -0.01 -9.00
C PHE A 196 -9.49 1.34 -9.34
N SER A 197 -10.23 1.90 -8.40
CA SER A 197 -10.95 3.16 -8.59
C SER A 197 -9.99 4.30 -8.94
N GLY A 198 -10.36 5.12 -9.93
CA GLY A 198 -9.50 6.20 -10.42
C GLY A 198 -8.20 5.72 -11.05
N GLY A 199 -8.17 4.47 -11.52
CA GLY A 199 -6.98 3.83 -12.05
C GLY A 199 -6.42 4.53 -13.29
N GLN A 200 -5.10 4.73 -13.30
CA GLN A 200 -4.36 5.30 -14.41
C GLN A 200 -3.14 4.44 -14.73
N MET A 201 -2.67 4.55 -15.98
CA MET A 201 -1.47 3.88 -16.46
C MET A 201 -0.70 4.80 -17.41
N CYS A 202 0.62 4.66 -17.40
CA CYS A 202 1.50 5.17 -18.44
C CYS A 202 2.56 4.12 -18.78
N ASN A 203 2.67 3.77 -20.06
CA ASN A 203 3.72 2.96 -20.64
C ASN A 203 4.37 3.75 -21.78
N SER A 204 5.62 4.16 -21.60
CA SER A 204 6.32 5.04 -22.54
C SER A 204 7.83 4.84 -22.47
N THR A 205 8.52 5.24 -23.54
CA THR A 205 9.97 5.49 -23.47
C THR A 205 10.27 6.69 -22.57
N VAL A 206 11.51 6.83 -22.09
CA VAL A 206 11.98 8.07 -21.45
C VAL A 206 12.91 8.79 -22.44
N PRO A 207 12.68 10.06 -22.76
CA PRO A 207 11.71 10.98 -22.15
C PRO A 207 10.27 10.61 -22.49
N LEU A 208 9.36 10.86 -21.54
CA LEU A 208 7.96 10.43 -21.63
C LEU A 208 7.26 11.05 -22.85
N VAL A 209 6.81 10.17 -23.76
CA VAL A 209 6.03 10.51 -24.96
C VAL A 209 4.54 10.31 -24.64
N VAL A 210 3.75 11.37 -24.85
CA VAL A 210 2.29 11.31 -24.69
C VAL A 210 1.70 10.47 -25.82
N SER A 211 0.90 9.47 -25.46
CA SER A 211 0.27 8.54 -26.38
C SER A 211 -0.97 7.91 -25.75
N ALA A 212 -1.69 7.06 -26.48
CA ALA A 212 -2.79 6.27 -25.90
C ALA A 212 -2.32 5.37 -24.73
N ALA A 213 -1.07 4.90 -24.77
CA ALA A 213 -0.48 4.08 -23.72
C ALA A 213 0.07 4.90 -22.54
N CYS A 214 0.25 6.22 -22.72
CA CYS A 214 0.68 7.15 -21.68
C CYS A 214 0.02 8.51 -21.91
N PRO A 215 -1.23 8.70 -21.42
CA PRO A 215 -1.96 9.95 -21.58
C PRO A 215 -1.26 11.13 -20.88
N ALA A 216 -1.66 12.36 -21.23
CA ALA A 216 -0.97 13.57 -20.80
C ALA A 216 -0.89 13.73 -19.27
N GLU A 217 -1.98 13.43 -18.56
CA GLU A 217 -2.06 13.54 -17.11
C GLU A 217 -1.16 12.51 -16.38
N PRO A 218 -1.26 11.18 -16.67
CA PRO A 218 -0.29 10.20 -16.19
C PRO A 218 1.17 10.56 -16.49
N ALA A 219 1.44 11.04 -17.70
CA ALA A 219 2.77 11.47 -18.11
C ALA A 219 3.26 12.65 -17.26
N ALA A 220 2.41 13.67 -17.03
CA ALA A 220 2.76 14.83 -16.22
C ALA A 220 3.07 14.43 -14.77
N LEU A 221 2.28 13.54 -14.19
CA LEU A 221 2.49 13.08 -12.82
C LEU A 221 3.79 12.27 -12.67
N LEU A 222 4.13 11.42 -13.64
CA LEU A 222 5.43 10.74 -13.66
C LEU A 222 6.61 11.69 -13.86
N ARG A 223 6.47 12.74 -14.69
CA ARG A 223 7.50 13.80 -14.79
C ARG A 223 7.69 14.52 -13.46
N ALA A 224 6.60 14.86 -12.78
CA ALA A 224 6.64 15.47 -11.45
C ALA A 224 7.29 14.55 -10.40
N ALA A 225 7.11 13.24 -10.52
CA ALA A 225 7.78 12.22 -9.71
C ALA A 225 9.26 11.98 -10.07
N GLY A 226 9.80 12.75 -11.03
CA GLY A 226 11.20 12.75 -11.40
C GLY A 226 11.59 11.80 -12.53
N VAL A 227 10.62 11.20 -13.24
CA VAL A 227 10.88 10.43 -14.46
C VAL A 227 11.20 11.40 -15.60
N LYS A 228 12.49 11.55 -15.87
CA LYS A 228 13.02 12.53 -16.83
C LYS A 228 14.23 11.95 -17.56
N PHE A 229 14.64 12.62 -18.63
CA PHE A 229 15.80 12.23 -19.44
C PHE A 229 17.03 11.95 -18.54
N PRO A 230 17.79 10.85 -18.77
CA PRO A 230 19.00 10.52 -18.02
C PRO A 230 20.07 11.61 -18.05
#